data_AF-A0A3D4FJV0-F1
#
_entry.id   AF-A0A3D4FJV0-F1
#
_cell.length_a   1.000
_cell.length_b   1.000
_cell.length_c   1.000
_cell.angle_alpha   90.00
_cell.angle_beta   90.00
_cell.angle_gamma   90.00
#
_symmetry.space_group_name_H-M   'P 1'
#
loop_
_entity.id
_entity.type
_entity.pdbx_description
1 polymer ?
#
loop_
_entity_poly.entity_id
_entity_poly.type
_entity_poly.pdbx_seq_one_letter_code
_entity_poly.pdbx_strand_id
1 'polypeptide(L)' 'AGINRIGEGNGLIYNGWSMIVDPLGRELCDLKDIEGLLIGEIDKKLVNEVRENFKLKNDRKEELYYKLFKETLKD' A
#
# COMPACT_ATOMS: atom_id res chain seq x y z
N ALA A 1 0.28 6.76 1.50
CA ALA A 1 0.28 7.27 0.12
C ALA A 1 1.33 6.50 -0.68
N GLY A 2 1.03 6.17 -1.94
CA GLY A 2 2.04 5.83 -2.94
C GLY A 2 2.30 7.07 -3.79
N ILE A 3 3.56 7.42 -4.00
CA ILE A 3 3.94 8.58 -4.82
C ILE A 3 4.78 8.08 -5.98
N ASN A 4 4.48 8.60 -7.16
CA ASN A 4 5.20 8.30 -8.38
C ASN A 4 5.33 9.57 -9.25
N ARG A 5 6.28 9.52 -10.18
CA ARG A 5 6.46 10.53 -11.22
C ARG A 5 5.70 10.15 -12.49
N ILE A 6 5.52 11.13 -13.38
CA ILE A 6 5.02 10.94 -14.74
C ILE A 6 6.08 11.36 -15.77
N GLY A 7 5.86 11.01 -17.03
CA GLY A 7 6.68 11.46 -18.16
C GLY A 7 7.88 10.55 -18.43
N GLU A 8 8.83 11.04 -19.23
CA GLU A 8 10.00 10.28 -19.66
C GLU A 8 11.27 10.74 -18.94
N GLY A 9 12.13 9.80 -18.57
CA GLY A 9 13.44 10.12 -17.99
C GLY A 9 14.34 8.90 -17.92
N ASN A 10 15.64 9.08 -18.19
CA ASN A 10 16.64 8.00 -18.19
C ASN A 10 16.25 6.80 -19.09
N GLY A 11 15.55 7.05 -20.21
CA GLY A 11 15.07 6.00 -21.12
C GLY A 11 13.89 5.18 -20.59
N LEU A 12 13.23 5.64 -19.53
CA LEU A 12 12.03 5.01 -18.96
C LEU A 12 10.80 5.92 -19.12
N ILE A 13 9.63 5.29 -19.27
CA ILE A 13 8.33 5.95 -19.21
C ILE A 13 7.74 5.72 -17.82
N TYR A 14 7.42 6.81 -17.13
CA TYR A 14 6.78 6.80 -15.83
C TYR A 14 5.30 7.13 -15.99
N ASN A 15 4.44 6.27 -15.43
CA ASN A 15 2.99 6.31 -15.66
C ASN A 15 2.19 7.06 -14.58
N GLY A 16 2.84 7.62 -13.54
CA GLY A 16 2.15 8.28 -12.44
C GLY A 16 1.41 7.31 -11.52
N TRP A 17 0.12 7.54 -11.29
CA TRP A 17 -0.71 6.80 -10.33
C TRP A 17 -0.29 7.01 -8.87
N SER A 18 0.09 8.25 -8.54
CA SER A 18 0.21 8.64 -7.14
C SER A 18 -1.16 8.57 -6.47
N MET A 19 -1.25 8.04 -5.25
CA MET A 19 -2.54 7.86 -4.57
C MET A 19 -2.43 7.88 -3.05
N ILE A 20 -3.52 8.29 -2.40
CA ILE A 20 -3.75 8.07 -0.98
C ILE A 20 -4.86 7.02 -0.84
N VAL A 21 -4.59 6.00 -0.04
CA VAL A 21 -5.57 4.97 0.34
C VAL A 21 -5.72 4.92 1.85
N ASP A 22 -6.89 4.50 2.30
CA ASP A 22 -7.19 4.29 3.71
C ASP A 22 -6.78 2.89 4.20
N PRO A 23 -6.95 2.56 5.50
CA PRO A 23 -6.56 1.27 6.06
C PRO A 23 -7.34 0.05 5.53
N LEU A 24 -8.47 0.26 4.87
CA LEU A 24 -9.26 -0.78 4.20
C LEU A 24 -8.89 -0.93 2.72
N GLY A 25 -7.92 -0.14 2.23
CA GLY A 25 -7.52 -0.13 0.83
C GLY A 25 -8.46 0.68 -0.07
N ARG A 26 -9.36 1.49 0.49
CA ARG A 26 -10.21 2.39 -0.30
C ARG A 26 -9.39 3.59 -0.73
N GLU A 27 -9.51 3.98 -1.98
CA GLU A 27 -8.86 5.17 -2.50
C GLU A 27 -9.53 6.44 -1.94
N LEU A 28 -8.72 7.34 -1.38
CA LEU A 28 -9.15 8.65 -0.92
C LEU A 28 -8.98 9.71 -2.02
N CYS A 29 -7.89 9.61 -2.78
CA CYS A 29 -7.64 10.38 -3.99
C CYS A 29 -6.47 9.80 -4.78
N ASP A 30 -6.43 10.07 -6.08
CA ASP A 30 -5.36 9.73 -7.00
C ASP A 30 -4.96 10.89 -7.94
N LEU A 31 -3.73 10.81 -8.43
CA LEU A 31 -3.26 11.47 -9.64
C LEU A 31 -2.85 10.34 -10.58
N LYS A 32 -3.59 10.16 -11.68
CA LYS A 32 -3.30 9.21 -12.76
C LYS A 32 -1.96 9.53 -13.44
N ASP A 33 -1.95 9.70 -14.75
CA ASP A 33 -0.76 10.00 -15.55
C ASP A 33 -0.53 11.51 -15.74
N ILE A 34 -1.02 12.35 -14.83
CA ILE A 34 -0.91 13.81 -14.90
C ILE A 34 -0.01 14.40 -13.81
N GLU A 35 0.65 15.51 -14.13
CA GLU A 35 1.40 16.30 -13.15
C GLU A 35 0.41 16.97 -12.19
N GLY A 36 0.72 16.97 -10.89
CA GLY A 36 -0.10 17.70 -9.94
C GLY A 36 0.30 17.53 -8.49
N LEU A 37 -0.45 18.24 -7.64
CA LEU A 37 -0.41 18.10 -6.20
C LEU A 37 -1.67 17.38 -5.72
N LEU A 38 -1.48 16.31 -4.96
CA LEU A 38 -2.55 15.53 -4.38
C LEU A 38 -2.62 15.80 -2.88
N ILE A 39 -3.80 16.22 -2.43
CA ILE A 39 -4.07 16.55 -1.03
C ILE A 39 -5.20 15.63 -0.56
N GLY A 40 -5.03 15.01 0.60
CA GLY A 40 -6.03 14.16 1.21
C GLY A 40 -5.97 14.24 2.73
N GLU A 41 -7.14 14.10 3.36
CA GLU A 41 -7.26 14.05 4.82
C GLU A 41 -7.20 12.60 5.31
N ILE A 42 -6.42 12.36 6.36
CA ILE A 42 -6.24 11.02 6.92
C ILE A 42 -6.78 11.00 8.34
N ASP A 43 -7.84 10.22 8.56
CA ASP A 43 -8.34 9.94 9.91
C ASP A 43 -7.58 8.76 10.54
N LYS A 44 -6.84 9.06 11.61
CA LYS A 44 -6.10 8.06 12.38
C LYS A 44 -7.02 7.15 13.20
N LYS A 45 -8.24 7.59 13.54
CA LYS A 45 -9.19 6.78 14.33
C LYS A 45 -9.60 5.51 13.58
N LEU A 46 -9.80 5.63 12.27
CA LEU A 46 -10.14 4.51 11.40
C LEU A 46 -9.10 3.38 11.47
N VAL A 47 -7.81 3.69 11.67
CA VAL A 47 -6.76 2.67 11.84
C VAL A 47 -7.00 1.82 13.08
N ASN A 48 -7.39 2.45 14.19
CA ASN A 48 -7.66 1.74 15.44
C ASN A 48 -8.93 0.91 15.30
N GLU A 49 -10.00 1.49 14.77
CA GLU A 49 -11.28 0.80 14.55
C GLU A 49 -11.11 -0.45 13.67
N VAL A 50 -10.37 -0.35 12.56
CA VAL A 50 -10.11 -1.50 11.68
C VAL A 50 -9.34 -2.59 12.42
N ARG A 51 -8.32 -2.25 13.20
CA ARG A 51 -7.50 -3.25 13.93
C ARG A 51 -8.22 -3.88 15.12
N GLU A 52 -9.14 -3.15 15.75
CA GLU A 52 -9.95 -3.66 16.86
C GLU A 52 -11.04 -4.61 16.37
N ASN A 53 -11.72 -4.26 15.27
CA ASN A 53 -12.81 -5.05 14.69
C ASN A 53 -12.32 -6.20 13.80
N PHE A 54 -11.13 -6.06 13.19
CA PHE A 54 -10.53 -7.08 12.34
C PHE A 54 -9.10 -7.39 12.82
N LYS A 55 -9.00 -8.30 13.79
CA LYS A 55 -7.78 -8.62 14.56
C LYS A 55 -6.78 -9.49 13.79
N LEU A 56 -6.48 -9.12 12.54
CA LEU A 56 -5.56 -9.82 11.62
C LEU A 56 -4.26 -10.30 12.26
N LYS A 57 -3.67 -9.50 13.16
CA LYS A 57 -2.42 -9.86 13.86
C LYS A 57 -2.57 -11.10 14.74
N ASN A 58 -3.71 -11.28 15.40
CA ASN A 58 -3.96 -12.42 16.28
C ASN A 58 -4.17 -13.71 15.47
N ASP A 59 -4.66 -13.58 14.24
CA ASP A 59 -4.98 -14.72 13.38
C ASP A 59 -3.77 -15.22 12.56
N ARG A 60 -2.63 -14.52 12.63
CA ARG A 60 -1.40 -14.88 11.92
C ARG A 60 -0.93 -16.29 12.29
N LYS A 61 -0.46 -17.04 11.28
CA LYS A 61 0.17 -18.36 11.46
C LYS A 61 1.66 -18.26 11.18
N GLU A 62 2.39 -17.59 12.07
CA GLU A 62 3.80 -17.24 11.85
C GLU A 62 4.69 -18.47 11.61
N GLU A 63 4.46 -19.56 12.34
CA GLU A 63 5.14 -20.85 12.13
C GLU A 63 5.03 -21.36 10.69
N LEU A 64 3.85 -21.21 10.06
CA LEU A 64 3.64 -21.61 8.67
C LEU A 64 4.46 -20.72 7.72
N TYR A 65 4.51 -19.41 7.98
CA TYR A 65 5.31 -18.49 7.16
C TYR A 65 6.80 -18.82 7.25
N TYR A 66 7.31 -19.12 8.45
CA TYR A 66 8.71 -19.52 8.63
C TYR A 66 9.04 -20.84 7.93
N LYS A 67 8.14 -21.83 8.01
CA LYS A 67 8.30 -23.09 7.30
C LYS A 67 8.40 -22.86 5.78
N LEU A 68 7.44 -22.14 5.20
CA LEU A 68 7.40 -21.89 3.76
C LEU A 68 8.62 -21.08 3.28
N PHE A 69 9.05 -20.07 4.04
CA PHE A 69 10.26 -19.31 3.72
C PHE A 69 11.52 -20.20 3.66
N LYS A 70 11.68 -21.12 4.62
CA LYS A 70 12.81 -22.07 4.62
C LYS A 70 12.76 -23.06 3.47
N GLU A 71 11.58 -23.41 2.98
CA GLU A 71 11.43 -24.28 1.81
C GLU A 71 11.88 -23.57 0.54
N THR A 72 11.56 -22.27 0.37
CA THR A 72 12.00 -21.48 -0.80
C THR A 72 13.51 -21.28 -0.88
N LEU A 73 14.23 -21.36 0.23
CA LEU A 73 15.71 -21.22 0.26
C LEU A 73 16.46 -22.51 -0.11
N LYS A 74 15.75 -23.62 -0.34
CA LYS A 74 16.37 -24.91 -0.69
C LYS A 74 16.49 -25.14 -2.19
N ASP A 75 15.90 -24.26 -2.99
CA ASP A 75 16.02 -24.19 -4.45
C ASP A 75 17.10 -23.17 -4.85
#